data_AF-A0A023X4Y3-F1
#
_entry.id   AF-A0A023X4Y3-F1
#
_cell.length_a   1.000
_cell.length_b   1.000
_cell.length_c   1.000
_cell.angle_alpha   90.00
_cell.angle_beta   90.00
_cell.angle_gamma   90.00
#
_symmetry.space_group_name_H-M   'P 1'
#
loop_
_entity.id
_entity.type
_entity.pdbx_description
1 polymer ?
#
loop_
_entity_poly.entity_id
_entity_poly.type
_entity_poly.pdbx_seq_one_letter_code
_entity_poly.pdbx_strand_id
1 'polypeptide(L)'
;MSVVEKVPGYPQPTERFRIGMPSTQRPDHPGERGFSLVELLVVVVIIGILSAIAIPTFLAQREQAQSAAVQSDLRNAATAASSCSSENDGSYASCNLQRLRSDYDFNPTDGVTLSGVVNTATRWAAEGRHTANPSATVHHFDTETGSQVRPGPKTPGAPGS
;
A
#
# COMPACT_ATOMS: atom_id res chain seq x y z
N MET A 1 -84.07 -54.31 26.42
CA MET A 1 -84.68 -54.59 25.10
C MET A 1 -83.55 -54.56 24.09
N SER A 2 -82.97 -55.73 23.84
CA SER A 2 -81.84 -55.90 22.93
C SER A 2 -82.37 -56.02 21.51
N VAL A 3 -81.84 -55.20 20.60
CA VAL A 3 -81.93 -55.48 19.17
C VAL A 3 -80.49 -55.50 18.64
N VAL A 4 -80.06 -56.71 18.34
CA VAL A 4 -78.91 -57.00 17.48
C VAL A 4 -79.38 -56.81 16.05
N GLU A 5 -78.73 -55.95 15.27
CA GLU A 5 -78.75 -56.09 13.82
C GLU A 5 -77.31 -56.19 13.30
N LYS A 6 -77.09 -57.28 12.57
CA LYS A 6 -75.86 -57.78 12.01
C LYS A 6 -75.61 -57.03 10.69
N VAL A 7 -74.67 -56.09 10.68
CA VAL A 7 -74.31 -55.34 9.46
C VAL A 7 -73.52 -56.24 8.49
N PRO A 8 -73.87 -56.31 7.20
CA PRO A 8 -73.21 -57.17 6.21
C PRO A 8 -71.76 -56.77 5.90
N GLY A 9 -70.93 -57.77 5.61
CA GLY A 9 -69.51 -57.62 5.29
C GLY A 9 -69.25 -56.84 4.00
N TYR A 10 -68.20 -56.03 4.02
CA TYR A 10 -67.72 -55.28 2.86
C TYR A 10 -66.94 -56.19 1.90
N PRO A 11 -67.18 -56.08 0.57
CA PRO A 11 -66.40 -56.78 -0.44
C PRO A 11 -64.95 -56.26 -0.45
N GLN A 12 -64.00 -57.18 -0.63
CA GLN A 12 -62.58 -56.86 -0.71
C GLN A 12 -62.27 -56.16 -2.04
N PRO A 13 -61.55 -55.03 -2.04
CA PRO A 13 -61.12 -54.38 -3.27
C PRO A 13 -60.06 -55.25 -3.98
N THR A 14 -60.46 -55.84 -5.11
CA THR A 14 -59.56 -56.49 -6.05
C THR A 14 -59.08 -55.47 -7.07
N GLU A 15 -58.10 -54.65 -6.72
CA GLU A 15 -57.15 -54.11 -7.70
C GLU A 15 -55.97 -53.43 -7.00
N ARG A 16 -54.78 -53.98 -7.22
CA ARG A 16 -53.53 -53.39 -6.75
C ARG A 16 -53.21 -52.20 -7.65
N PHE A 17 -53.70 -51.02 -7.28
CA PHE A 17 -53.20 -49.77 -7.84
C PHE A 17 -51.73 -49.62 -7.45
N ARG A 18 -50.82 -50.02 -8.35
CA ARG A 18 -49.39 -49.78 -8.19
C ARG A 18 -49.13 -48.31 -8.48
N ILE A 19 -49.07 -47.51 -7.43
CA ILE A 19 -48.45 -46.18 -7.48
C ILE A 19 -46.97 -46.42 -7.79
N GLY A 20 -46.56 -46.11 -9.02
CA GLY A 20 -45.14 -45.95 -9.34
C GLY A 20 -44.60 -44.81 -8.49
N MET A 21 -43.70 -45.13 -7.57
CA MET A 21 -42.97 -44.11 -6.82
C MET A 21 -42.15 -43.30 -7.82
N PRO A 22 -42.22 -41.96 -7.82
CA PRO A 22 -41.23 -41.17 -8.54
C PRO A 22 -39.86 -41.54 -7.98
N SER A 23 -38.99 -42.05 -8.85
CA SER A 23 -37.58 -42.28 -8.53
C SER A 23 -37.00 -40.97 -8.02
N THR A 24 -36.64 -40.95 -6.73
CA THR A 24 -35.89 -39.86 -6.11
C THR A 24 -34.61 -39.66 -6.90
N GLN A 25 -34.60 -38.67 -7.79
CA GLN A 25 -33.41 -38.30 -8.52
C GLN A 25 -32.46 -37.69 -7.49
N ARG A 26 -31.44 -38.46 -7.09
CA ARG A 26 -30.34 -37.95 -6.27
C ARG A 26 -29.69 -36.83 -7.09
N PRO A 27 -29.54 -35.62 -6.55
CA PRO A 27 -28.79 -34.59 -7.24
C PRO A 27 -27.35 -35.09 -7.38
N ASP A 28 -26.86 -35.18 -8.61
CA ASP A 28 -25.43 -35.38 -8.87
C ASP A 28 -24.69 -34.24 -8.17
N HIS A 29 -24.04 -34.53 -7.05
CA HIS A 29 -23.15 -33.58 -6.43
C HIS A 29 -22.02 -33.34 -7.44
N PRO A 30 -21.89 -32.13 -8.01
CA PRO A 30 -20.79 -31.85 -8.91
C PRO A 30 -19.51 -32.09 -8.12
N GLY A 31 -18.79 -33.15 -8.49
CA GLY A 31 -17.73 -33.73 -7.70
C GLY A 31 -16.75 -32.68 -7.19
N GLU A 32 -16.42 -32.78 -5.91
CA GLU A 32 -15.34 -32.02 -5.29
C GLU A 32 -14.03 -32.38 -6.01
N ARG A 33 -13.68 -31.58 -7.00
CA ARG A 33 -12.43 -31.67 -7.75
C ARG A 33 -11.32 -31.15 -6.83
N GLY A 34 -10.59 -32.05 -6.20
CA GLY A 34 -9.37 -31.72 -5.47
C GLY A 34 -8.30 -31.15 -6.41
N PHE A 35 -7.61 -30.09 -5.98
CA PHE A 35 -6.45 -29.54 -6.68
C PHE A 35 -5.34 -30.59 -6.82
N SER A 36 -4.76 -30.70 -8.00
CA SER A 36 -3.60 -31.54 -8.25
C SER A 36 -2.36 -30.94 -7.58
N LEU A 37 -1.50 -31.79 -6.99
CA LEU A 37 -0.19 -31.35 -6.50
C LEU A 37 0.67 -30.75 -7.63
N VAL A 38 0.47 -31.21 -8.87
CA VAL A 38 1.18 -30.68 -10.04
C VAL A 38 0.67 -29.29 -10.41
N GLU A 39 -0.63 -29.02 -10.23
CA GLU A 39 -1.19 -27.67 -10.44
C GLU A 39 -0.60 -26.67 -9.44
N LEU A 40 -0.43 -27.07 -8.19
CA LEU A 40 0.19 -26.20 -7.19
C LEU A 40 1.70 -26.04 -7.44
N LEU A 41 2.38 -27.11 -7.89
CA LEU A 41 3.81 -27.09 -8.20
C LEU A 41 4.16 -26.11 -9.33
N VAL A 42 3.43 -26.13 -10.45
CA VAL A 42 3.74 -25.23 -11.58
C VAL A 42 3.49 -23.76 -11.22
N VAL A 43 2.49 -23.49 -10.38
CA VAL A 43 2.16 -22.12 -9.94
C VAL A 43 3.29 -21.53 -9.09
N VAL A 44 3.82 -22.28 -8.13
CA VAL A 44 4.93 -21.77 -7.29
C VAL A 44 6.22 -21.59 -8.08
N VAL A 45 6.46 -22.40 -9.11
CA VAL A 45 7.60 -22.23 -10.02
C VAL A 45 7.47 -20.93 -10.82
N ILE A 46 6.30 -20.65 -11.40
CA ILE A 46 6.08 -19.42 -12.17
C ILE A 46 6.18 -18.18 -11.27
N ILE A 47 5.52 -18.18 -10.10
CA ILE A 47 5.61 -17.07 -9.14
C ILE A 47 7.05 -16.88 -8.66
N GLY A 48 7.80 -17.97 -8.45
CA GLY A 48 9.22 -17.95 -8.11
C GLY A 48 10.04 -17.17 -9.14
N ILE A 49 9.89 -17.48 -10.43
CA ILE A 49 10.61 -16.80 -11.51
C ILE A 49 10.23 -15.31 -11.58
N LEU A 50 8.95 -14.98 -11.48
CA LEU A 50 8.50 -13.58 -11.50
C LEU A 50 9.01 -12.80 -10.29
N SER A 51 8.96 -13.39 -9.09
CA SER A 51 9.37 -12.74 -7.84
C SER A 51 10.87 -12.41 -7.80
N ALA A 52 11.71 -13.25 -8.41
CA ALA A 52 13.15 -13.05 -8.46
C ALA A 52 13.55 -11.74 -9.16
N ILE A 53 12.77 -11.29 -10.15
CA ILE A 53 13.00 -10.02 -10.86
C ILE A 53 12.18 -8.89 -10.23
N ALA A 54 10.93 -9.18 -9.85
CA ALA A 54 10.00 -8.16 -9.37
C ALA A 54 10.41 -7.56 -8.01
N ILE A 55 10.91 -8.37 -7.07
CA ILE A 55 11.27 -7.87 -5.74
C ILE A 55 12.44 -6.87 -5.77
N PRO A 56 13.61 -7.17 -6.36
CA PRO A 56 14.72 -6.22 -6.36
C PRO A 56 14.39 -4.93 -7.14
N THR A 57 13.66 -5.06 -8.25
CA THR A 57 13.24 -3.89 -9.04
C THR A 57 12.23 -3.02 -8.29
N PHE A 58 11.26 -3.63 -7.61
CA PHE A 58 10.29 -2.92 -6.78
C PHE A 58 10.97 -2.17 -5.62
N LEU A 59 11.93 -2.78 -4.95
CA LEU A 59 12.68 -2.12 -3.87
C LEU A 59 13.46 -0.91 -4.40
N ALA A 60 14.16 -1.05 -5.53
CA ALA A 60 14.87 0.06 -6.16
C ALA A 60 13.93 1.19 -6.61
N GLN A 61 12.77 0.86 -7.19
CA GLN A 61 11.76 1.85 -7.57
C GLN A 61 11.18 2.58 -6.36
N ARG A 62 10.96 1.86 -5.25
CA ARG A 62 10.49 2.46 -4.00
C ARG A 62 11.51 3.45 -3.43
N GLU A 63 12.80 3.11 -3.42
CA GLU A 63 13.86 4.02 -2.97
C GLU A 63 13.97 5.26 -3.86
N GLN A 64 13.84 5.09 -5.17
CA GLN A 64 13.79 6.22 -6.11
C GLN A 64 12.58 7.12 -5.86
N ALA A 65 11.40 6.55 -5.62
CA ALA A 65 10.19 7.30 -5.30
C ALA A 65 10.34 8.09 -4.00
N GLN A 66 10.95 7.50 -2.96
CA GLN A 66 11.25 8.19 -1.70
C GLN A 66 12.22 9.35 -1.90
N SER A 67 13.27 9.15 -2.69
CA SER A 67 14.25 10.21 -3.00
C SER A 67 13.61 11.34 -3.81
N ALA A 68 12.73 11.01 -4.76
CA ALA A 68 11.97 11.98 -5.53
C ALA A 68 11.00 12.78 -4.64
N ALA A 69 10.33 12.14 -3.69
CA ALA A 69 9.46 12.82 -2.71
C ALA A 69 10.25 13.84 -1.88
N VAL A 70 11.42 13.45 -1.35
CA VAL A 70 12.31 14.37 -0.60
C VAL A 70 12.71 15.56 -1.47
N GLN A 71 13.13 15.32 -2.71
CA GLN A 71 13.54 16.40 -3.61
C GLN A 71 12.38 17.34 -3.95
N SER A 72 11.17 16.79 -4.15
CA SER A 72 9.95 17.57 -4.39
C SER A 72 9.61 18.44 -3.18
N ASP A 73 9.63 17.88 -1.97
CA ASP A 73 9.31 18.62 -0.75
C ASP A 73 10.33 19.72 -0.46
N LEU A 74 11.61 19.51 -0.74
CA LEU A 74 12.62 20.57 -0.63
C LEU A 74 12.36 21.73 -1.59
N ARG A 75 11.93 21.44 -2.83
CA ARG A 75 11.54 22.48 -3.79
C ARG A 75 10.28 23.20 -3.33
N ASN A 76 9.30 22.48 -2.78
CA ASN A 76 8.09 23.09 -2.23
C ASN A 76 8.41 24.00 -1.04
N ALA A 77 9.30 23.56 -0.15
CA ALA A 77 9.79 24.37 0.96
C ALA A 77 10.53 25.62 0.48
N ALA A 78 11.35 25.50 -0.57
CA ALA A 78 12.04 26.64 -1.17
C ALA A 78 11.07 27.63 -1.82
N THR A 79 10.01 27.14 -2.47
CA THR A 79 8.94 27.99 -3.01
C THR A 79 8.23 28.74 -1.87
N ALA A 80 7.87 28.05 -0.78
CA ALA A 80 7.29 28.68 0.40
C ALA A 80 8.24 29.70 1.03
N ALA A 81 9.54 29.41 1.10
CA ALA A 81 10.55 30.34 1.57
C ALA A 81 10.70 31.57 0.66
N SER A 82 10.56 31.40 -0.65
CA SER A 82 10.59 32.50 -1.63
C SER A 82 9.35 33.41 -1.50
N SER A 83 8.17 32.82 -1.27
CA SER A 83 6.96 33.57 -0.92
C SER A 83 7.15 34.33 0.38
N CYS A 84 7.69 33.69 1.41
CA CYS A 84 8.02 34.33 2.67
C CYS A 84 8.98 35.51 2.49
N SER A 85 10.09 35.31 1.78
CA SER A 85 11.05 36.39 1.50
C SER A 85 10.40 37.58 0.78
N SER A 86 9.51 37.32 -0.18
CA SER A 86 8.81 38.38 -0.93
C SER A 86 7.96 39.29 -0.04
N GLU A 87 7.46 38.78 1.09
CA GLU A 87 6.66 39.56 2.06
C GLU A 87 7.51 40.18 3.18
N ASN A 88 8.78 39.78 3.32
CA ASN A 88 9.70 40.27 4.35
C ASN A 88 10.86 41.05 3.71
N ASP A 89 10.54 41.99 2.81
CA ASP A 89 11.50 42.88 2.13
C ASP A 89 12.63 42.16 1.38
N GLY A 90 12.35 40.97 0.84
CA GLY A 90 13.34 40.12 0.17
C GLY A 90 14.28 39.37 1.13
N SER A 91 13.99 39.39 2.44
CA SER A 91 14.82 38.78 3.48
C SER A 91 14.32 37.38 3.85
N TYR A 92 15.20 36.38 3.79
CA TYR A 92 14.88 35.03 4.28
C TYR A 92 15.04 34.86 5.79
N ALA A 93 15.52 35.88 6.53
CA ALA A 93 15.95 35.74 7.92
C ALA A 93 14.85 35.23 8.86
N SER A 94 13.58 35.53 8.57
CA SER A 94 12.43 35.06 9.33
C SER A 94 11.77 33.79 8.80
N CYS A 95 12.23 33.25 7.66
CA CYS A 95 11.62 32.14 6.94
C CYS A 95 12.12 30.77 7.43
N ASN A 96 11.92 30.50 8.72
CA ASN A 96 12.22 29.20 9.32
C ASN A 96 11.11 28.16 9.01
N LEU A 97 11.41 26.87 9.20
CA LEU A 97 10.47 25.78 8.90
C LEU A 97 9.10 25.89 9.59
N GLN A 98 9.04 26.44 10.81
CA GLN A 98 7.78 26.59 11.54
C GLN A 98 6.90 27.63 10.87
N ARG A 99 7.48 28.76 10.45
CA ARG A 99 6.76 29.80 9.73
C ARG A 99 6.27 29.32 8.36
N LEU A 100 7.10 28.55 7.65
CA LEU A 100 6.70 27.92 6.38
C LEU A 100 5.46 27.03 6.56
N ARG A 101 5.39 26.29 7.66
CA ARG A 101 4.25 25.42 7.99
C ARG A 101 2.99 26.20 8.37
N SER A 102 3.12 27.24 9.20
CA SER A 102 1.96 27.97 9.72
C SER A 102 1.36 28.95 8.72
N ASP A 103 2.22 29.68 8.00
CA ASP A 103 1.81 30.86 7.23
C ASP A 103 1.76 30.56 5.73
N TYR A 104 2.53 29.56 5.26
CA TYR A 104 2.69 29.22 3.84
C TYR A 104 2.26 27.78 3.50
N ASP A 105 1.54 27.12 4.43
CA ASP A 105 0.96 25.78 4.27
C ASP A 105 1.95 24.72 3.77
N PHE A 106 3.23 24.86 4.12
CA PHE A 106 4.23 23.86 3.75
C PHE A 106 4.06 22.61 4.63
N ASN A 107 3.47 21.55 4.07
CA ASN A 107 3.38 20.26 4.73
C ASN A 107 4.18 19.19 3.96
N PRO A 108 5.27 18.64 4.51
CA PRO A 108 6.07 17.62 3.82
C PRO A 108 5.30 16.32 3.67
N THR A 109 5.67 15.54 2.64
CA THR A 109 5.15 14.21 2.39
C THR A 109 5.46 13.27 3.57
N ASP A 110 4.59 12.30 3.81
CA ASP A 110 4.76 11.32 4.88
C ASP A 110 6.16 10.67 4.82
N GLY A 111 6.83 10.69 5.96
CA GLY A 111 8.18 10.14 6.10
C GLY A 111 9.30 11.04 5.59
N VAL A 112 9.03 12.21 5.01
CA VAL A 112 10.04 13.21 4.67
C VAL A 112 10.29 14.15 5.83
N THR A 113 11.56 14.29 6.22
CA THR A 113 12.01 15.20 7.28
C THR A 113 12.97 16.22 6.71
N LEU A 114 12.69 17.50 6.94
CA LEU A 114 13.60 18.61 6.64
C LEU A 114 14.36 19.01 7.91
N SER A 115 15.65 19.27 7.76
CA SER A 115 16.61 19.57 8.82
C SER A 115 17.70 20.51 8.30
N GLY A 116 18.63 20.93 9.16
CA GLY A 116 19.77 21.76 8.73
C GLY A 116 19.36 23.08 8.08
N VAL A 117 18.23 23.66 8.50
CA VAL A 117 17.69 24.88 7.89
C VAL A 117 18.62 26.03 8.16
N VAL A 118 18.94 26.76 7.09
CA VAL A 118 19.63 28.03 7.14
C VAL A 118 18.68 29.09 6.61
N ASN A 119 18.47 30.14 7.38
CA ASN A 119 17.65 31.28 7.02
C ASN A 119 18.41 32.56 7.39
N THR A 120 19.03 33.19 6.40
CA THR A 120 19.75 34.48 6.55
C THR A 120 19.03 35.55 5.73
N ALA A 121 19.50 36.79 5.74
CA ALA A 121 18.87 37.82 4.91
C ALA A 121 18.83 37.45 3.42
N THR A 122 19.89 36.86 2.87
CA THR A 122 20.02 36.62 1.42
C THR A 122 19.83 35.18 1.00
N ARG A 123 19.80 34.25 1.96
CA ARG A 123 19.96 32.83 1.68
C ARG A 123 19.01 31.96 2.49
N TRP A 124 18.39 31.00 1.83
CA TRP A 124 17.65 29.93 2.45
C TRP A 124 18.18 28.58 1.98
N ALA A 125 18.40 27.67 2.93
CA ALA A 125 18.81 26.30 2.63
C ALA A 125 18.18 25.30 3.59
N ALA A 126 18.02 24.06 3.13
CA ALA A 126 17.56 22.94 3.97
C ALA A 126 18.08 21.60 3.45
N GLU A 127 18.19 20.64 4.36
CA GLU A 127 18.47 19.24 4.07
C GLU A 127 17.21 18.38 4.24
N GLY A 128 16.88 17.58 3.25
CA GLY A 128 15.77 16.62 3.27
C GLY A 128 16.28 15.17 3.34
N ARG A 129 15.58 14.35 4.13
CA ARG A 129 15.80 12.90 4.25
C ARG A 129 14.46 12.18 4.34
N HIS A 130 14.42 10.91 3.90
CA HIS A 130 13.28 10.03 4.09
C HIS A 130 13.53 9.08 5.26
N THR A 131 12.59 8.98 6.20
CA THR A 131 12.69 8.20 7.46
C THR A 131 12.84 6.69 7.22
N ALA A 132 12.29 6.17 6.12
CA ALA A 132 12.47 4.76 5.75
C ALA A 132 13.90 4.42 5.26
N ASN A 133 14.71 5.43 4.93
CA ASN A 133 16.10 5.24 4.52
C ASN A 133 16.99 6.35 5.11
N PRO A 134 17.24 6.34 6.43
CA PRO A 134 17.96 7.42 7.11
C PRO A 134 19.45 7.47 6.73
N SER A 135 20.00 6.36 6.23
CA SER A 135 21.38 6.24 5.75
C SER A 135 21.53 6.60 4.28
N ALA A 136 20.44 6.85 3.56
CA ALA A 136 20.49 7.26 2.16
C ALA A 136 21.06 8.66 1.99
N THR A 137 21.35 8.94 0.73
CA THR A 137 21.75 10.23 0.19
C THR A 137 20.86 11.36 0.71
N VAL A 138 21.51 12.43 1.14
CA VAL A 138 20.88 13.61 1.71
C VAL A 138 20.64 14.58 0.56
N HIS A 139 19.40 15.03 0.42
CA HIS A 139 19.09 16.06 -0.55
C HIS A 139 19.27 17.40 0.12
N HIS A 140 20.02 18.29 -0.51
CA HIS A 140 20.23 19.66 -0.07
C HIS A 140 19.59 20.60 -1.07
N PHE A 141 18.95 21.65 -0.58
CA PHE A 141 18.54 22.76 -1.41
C PHE A 141 19.11 24.03 -0.80
N ASP A 142 19.71 24.86 -1.64
CA ASP A 142 20.18 26.19 -1.29
C ASP A 142 19.71 27.17 -2.36
N THR A 143 19.23 28.34 -1.96
CA THR A 143 18.79 29.37 -2.91
C THR A 143 19.93 29.93 -3.77
N GLU A 144 21.19 29.85 -3.32
CA GLU A 144 22.38 30.32 -4.05
C GLU A 144 22.92 29.26 -5.03
N THR A 145 22.94 27.99 -4.62
CA THR A 145 23.55 26.90 -5.41
C THR A 145 22.54 25.95 -6.07
N GLY A 146 21.25 26.07 -5.75
CA GLY A 146 20.19 25.20 -6.21
C GLY A 146 20.12 23.87 -5.45
N SER A 147 19.39 22.90 -6.03
CA SER A 147 19.28 21.56 -5.45
C SER A 147 20.53 20.74 -5.73
N GLN A 148 21.16 20.24 -4.67
CA GLN A 148 22.37 19.43 -4.72
C GLN A 148 22.12 18.11 -3.99
N VAL A 149 22.60 16.99 -4.54
CA VAL A 149 22.47 15.67 -3.91
C VAL A 149 23.80 15.34 -3.25
N ARG A 150 23.82 15.18 -1.91
CA ARG A 150 25.03 14.89 -1.14
C ARG A 150 25.00 13.45 -0.61
N PRO A 151 26.08 12.67 -0.75
CA PRO A 151 26.17 11.36 -0.11
C PRO A 151 25.89 11.49 1.39
N GLY A 152 25.05 10.61 1.92
CA GLY A 152 24.79 10.56 3.36
C GLY A 152 26.07 10.22 4.14
N PRO A 153 26.12 10.55 5.44
CA PRO A 153 27.22 10.11 6.30
C PRO A 153 27.30 8.59 6.22
N LYS A 154 28.42 8.05 5.73
CA LYS A 154 28.68 6.61 5.81
C LYS A 154 28.69 6.24 7.28
N THR A 155 27.79 5.38 7.72
CA THR A 155 27.83 4.81 9.06
C THR A 155 29.20 4.16 9.27
N PRO A 156 29.96 4.51 10.33
CA PRO A 156 31.21 3.83 10.63
C PRO A 156 30.85 2.40 11.08
N GLY A 157 30.94 1.41 10.18
CA GLY A 157 30.65 0.02 10.55
C GLY A 157 30.11 -0.92 9.47
N ALA A 158 30.27 -0.64 8.17
CA ALA A 158 30.14 -1.71 7.18
C ALA A 158 31.48 -2.47 7.10
N PRO A 159 31.57 -3.74 7.52
CA PRO A 159 32.74 -4.56 7.21
C PRO A 159 32.87 -4.69 5.68
N GLY A 160 34.11 -4.58 5.21
CA GLY A 160 34.46 -4.35 3.81
C GLY A 160 33.84 -5.30 2.80
N SER A 161 33.51 -4.72 1.65
CA SER A 161 33.64 -5.38 0.35
C SER A 161 35.11 -5.50 -0.04
#